data_AF-A0A7V8WLR5-F1
#
_entry.id   AF-A0A7V8WLR5-F1
#
_cell.length_a   1.000
_cell.length_b   1.000
_cell.length_c   1.000
_cell.angle_alpha   90.00
_cell.angle_beta   90.00
_cell.angle_gamma   90.00
#
_symmetry.space_group_name_H-M   'P 1'
#
loop_
_entity.id
_entity.type
_entity.pdbx_description
1 polymer ?
#
loop_
_entity_poly.entity_id
_entity_poly.type
_entity_poly.pdbx_seq_one_letter_code
_entity_poly.pdbx_strand_id
1 'polypeptide(L)'
;MVIDMLLTSNGAYSDLVKWMRSARPPGMKLWLRARRHLASSLIIGTVVLGLIGLFDPESFGAPQSDAFANGWPSTALAELLILCAVFLATRFRRIRKATMRAAEPWFRPLYESPAWPGASGALAACSAGSRARFALAWVWGPIALVVIACTFSWSTAYFVVDAILSGGRIGWGQPLYALGFALLSLVTWRYVEVRLATWRLATSIHREATEGY
;
A
#
# COMPACT_ATOMS: atom_id res chain seq x y z
N MET A 1 -26.18 26.96 -22.99
CA MET A 1 -25.56 25.76 -23.61
C MET A 1 -24.24 25.36 -22.95
N VAL A 2 -23.14 26.14 -23.01
CA VAL A 2 -21.88 25.79 -22.30
C VAL A 2 -22.05 25.75 -20.78
N ILE A 3 -22.83 26.69 -20.21
CA ILE A 3 -23.11 26.76 -18.78
C ILE A 3 -23.95 25.56 -18.31
N ASP A 4 -24.98 25.17 -19.07
CA ASP A 4 -25.82 24.00 -18.76
C ASP A 4 -25.03 22.68 -18.81
N MET A 5 -24.10 22.57 -19.76
CA MET A 5 -23.21 21.41 -19.90
C MET A 5 -22.19 21.31 -18.74
N LEU A 6 -21.70 22.44 -18.24
CA LEU A 6 -20.81 22.48 -17.08
C LEU A 6 -21.55 22.17 -15.76
N LEU A 7 -22.78 22.69 -15.60
CA LEU A 7 -23.61 22.43 -14.41
C LEU A 7 -24.01 20.95 -14.32
N THR A 8 -24.40 20.34 -15.44
CA THR A 8 -24.72 18.91 -15.52
C THR A 8 -23.50 18.01 -15.27
N SER A 9 -22.33 18.36 -15.83
CA SER A 9 -21.09 17.62 -15.56
C SER A 9 -20.63 17.71 -14.11
N ASN A 10 -20.83 18.84 -13.42
CA ASN A 10 -20.48 18.99 -12.02
C ASN A 10 -21.46 18.23 -11.11
N GLY A 11 -22.75 18.20 -11.46
CA GLY A 11 -23.75 17.36 -10.81
C GLY A 11 -23.39 15.88 -10.89
N ALA A 12 -23.08 15.39 -12.09
CA ALA A 12 -22.69 13.99 -12.32
C ALA A 12 -21.45 13.57 -11.50
N TYR A 13 -20.43 14.43 -11.41
CA TYR A 13 -19.24 14.14 -10.60
C TYR A 13 -19.54 14.14 -9.09
N SER A 14 -20.41 15.04 -8.63
CA SER A 14 -20.87 15.05 -7.23
C SER A 14 -21.60 13.74 -6.89
N ASP A 15 -22.49 13.28 -7.77
CA ASP A 15 -23.25 12.05 -7.56
C ASP A 15 -22.36 10.81 -7.63
N LEU A 16 -21.39 10.78 -8.54
CA LEU A 16 -20.33 9.76 -8.56
C LEU A 16 -19.62 9.69 -7.20
N VAL A 17 -19.20 10.83 -6.65
CA VAL A 17 -18.53 10.87 -5.33
C VAL A 17 -19.46 10.40 -4.21
N LYS A 18 -20.77 10.70 -4.27
CA LYS A 18 -21.74 10.19 -3.30
C LYS A 18 -21.85 8.67 -3.36
N TRP A 19 -21.96 8.09 -4.57
CA TRP A 19 -21.99 6.63 -4.76
C TRP A 19 -20.72 5.95 -4.24
N MET A 20 -19.56 6.54 -4.52
CA MET A 20 -18.30 6.01 -4.00
C MET A 20 -18.22 6.09 -2.47
N ARG A 21 -18.80 7.12 -1.86
CA ARG A 21 -18.82 7.25 -0.39
C ARG A 21 -19.83 6.30 0.25
N SER A 22 -20.98 6.06 -0.37
CA SER A 22 -21.99 5.12 0.15
C SER A 22 -21.51 3.67 0.09
N ALA A 23 -20.63 3.33 -0.85
CA ALA A 23 -19.99 2.02 -0.94
C ALA A 23 -18.97 1.73 0.18
N ARG A 24 -18.71 2.68 1.08
CA ARG A 24 -17.74 2.48 2.17
C ARG A 24 -18.28 1.51 3.23
N PRO A 25 -17.49 0.51 3.66
CA PRO A 25 -17.90 -0.37 4.75
C PRO A 25 -18.12 0.44 6.05
N PRO A 26 -19.22 0.21 6.79
CA PRO A 26 -19.41 0.84 8.09
C PRO A 26 -18.45 0.26 9.13
N GLY A 27 -18.11 1.06 10.17
CA GLY A 27 -17.37 0.57 11.34
C GLY A 27 -15.91 0.18 11.09
N MET A 28 -15.25 0.72 10.05
CA MET A 28 -13.85 0.40 9.78
C MET A 28 -12.92 0.83 10.91
N LYS A 29 -12.23 -0.13 11.53
CA LYS A 29 -11.13 0.11 12.49
C LYS A 29 -9.85 0.50 11.75
N LEU A 30 -9.81 1.74 11.24
CA LEU A 30 -8.79 2.22 10.30
C LEU A 30 -7.37 2.13 10.87
N TRP A 31 -7.16 2.47 12.15
CA TRP A 31 -5.85 2.35 12.80
C TRP A 31 -5.40 0.89 12.97
N LEU A 32 -6.32 -0.01 13.29
CA LEU A 32 -6.00 -1.43 13.42
C LEU A 32 -5.58 -2.02 12.07
N ARG A 33 -6.23 -1.61 10.98
CA ARG A 33 -5.84 -2.01 9.62
C ARG A 33 -4.51 -1.40 9.22
N ALA A 34 -4.30 -0.10 9.44
CA ALA A 34 -3.04 0.57 9.16
C ALA A 34 -1.85 -0.11 9.87
N ARG A 35 -1.99 -0.47 11.16
CA ARG A 35 -0.97 -1.22 11.90
C ARG A 35 -0.66 -2.58 11.27
N ARG A 36 -1.67 -3.30 10.78
CA ARG A 36 -1.47 -4.59 10.10
C ARG A 36 -0.75 -4.43 8.75
N HIS A 37 -1.08 -3.38 8.00
CA HIS A 37 -0.42 -3.09 6.73
C HIS A 37 1.02 -2.63 6.94
N LEU A 38 1.28 -1.74 7.91
CA LEU A 38 2.63 -1.39 8.34
C LEU A 38 3.43 -2.63 8.74
N ALA A 39 2.89 -3.48 9.61
CA ALA A 39 3.59 -4.69 10.05
C ALA A 39 3.90 -5.62 8.86
N SER A 40 2.95 -5.79 7.94
CA SER A 40 3.16 -6.65 6.77
C SER A 40 4.20 -6.07 5.82
N SER A 41 4.15 -4.76 5.53
CA SER A 41 5.10 -4.11 4.63
C SER A 41 6.50 -4.02 5.23
N LEU A 42 6.60 -3.79 6.55
CA LEU A 42 7.86 -3.83 7.30
C LEU A 42 8.47 -5.23 7.26
N ILE A 43 7.70 -6.29 7.56
CA ILE A 43 8.18 -7.67 7.51
C ILE A 43 8.68 -8.04 6.11
N ILE A 44 7.92 -7.69 5.06
CA ILE A 44 8.34 -7.94 3.68
C ILE A 44 9.64 -7.17 3.36
N GLY A 45 9.70 -5.89 3.75
CA GLY A 45 10.90 -5.06 3.57
C GLY A 45 12.11 -5.64 4.30
N THR A 46 11.96 -6.10 5.54
CA THR A 46 13.02 -6.76 6.32
C THR A 46 13.47 -8.06 5.67
N VAL A 47 12.57 -8.86 5.10
CA VAL A 47 12.96 -10.08 4.37
C VAL A 47 13.78 -9.73 3.14
N VAL A 48 13.30 -8.80 2.31
CA VAL A 48 13.99 -8.43 1.07
C VAL A 48 15.35 -7.79 1.37
N LEU A 49 15.39 -6.79 2.23
CA LEU A 49 16.62 -6.09 2.58
C LEU A 49 17.58 -6.97 3.39
N GLY A 50 17.07 -7.83 4.27
CA GLY A 50 17.90 -8.77 5.02
C GLY A 50 18.52 -9.85 4.12
N LEU A 51 17.80 -10.33 3.10
CA LEU A 51 18.40 -11.20 2.08
C LEU A 51 19.48 -10.47 1.30
N ILE A 52 19.25 -9.22 0.88
CA ILE A 52 20.28 -8.40 0.23
C ILE A 52 21.48 -8.24 1.16
N GLY A 53 21.27 -7.90 2.43
CA GLY A 53 22.36 -7.72 3.40
C GLY A 53 23.14 -9.01 3.71
N LEU A 54 22.54 -10.19 3.57
CA LEU A 54 23.25 -11.47 3.67
C LEU A 54 24.17 -11.75 2.47
N PHE A 55 23.73 -11.39 1.26
CA PHE A 55 24.51 -11.64 0.04
C PHE A 55 25.46 -10.50 -0.33
N ASP A 56 25.15 -9.29 0.12
CA ASP A 56 25.90 -8.07 -0.17
C ASP A 56 25.84 -7.09 1.04
N PRO A 57 26.64 -7.35 2.08
CA PRO A 57 26.65 -6.53 3.30
C PRO A 57 27.27 -5.14 3.07
N GLU A 58 28.09 -4.96 2.03
CA GLU A 58 28.77 -3.69 1.73
C GLU A 58 27.77 -2.60 1.35
N SER A 59 26.65 -2.99 0.72
CA SER A 59 25.51 -2.12 0.45
C SER A 59 24.89 -1.47 1.70
N PHE A 60 25.20 -1.99 2.89
CA PHE A 60 24.76 -1.45 4.19
C PHE A 60 25.91 -0.82 4.98
N GLY A 61 27.06 -0.53 4.36
CA GLY A 61 28.19 0.15 5.02
C GLY A 61 28.95 -0.70 6.04
N ALA A 62 28.67 -1.99 6.14
CA ALA A 62 29.42 -2.94 6.97
C ALA A 62 30.55 -3.57 6.15
N PRO A 63 31.83 -3.49 6.58
CA PRO A 63 32.92 -4.19 5.92
C PRO A 63 32.65 -5.71 5.97
N GLN A 64 32.75 -6.40 4.82
CA GLN A 64 32.54 -7.86 4.73
C GLN A 64 33.33 -8.65 5.78
N SER A 65 34.55 -8.19 6.10
CA SER A 65 35.42 -8.80 7.10
C SER A 65 34.86 -8.72 8.52
N ASP A 66 34.21 -7.62 8.89
CA ASP A 66 33.79 -7.36 10.29
C ASP A 66 32.40 -7.92 10.59
N ALA A 67 31.48 -7.88 9.62
CA ALA A 67 30.12 -8.38 9.78
C ALA A 67 30.07 -9.92 9.96
N PHE A 68 31.02 -10.64 9.35
CA PHE A 68 31.09 -12.09 9.40
C PHE A 68 32.22 -12.65 10.30
N ALA A 69 33.21 -11.85 10.70
CA ALA A 69 34.27 -12.32 11.62
C ALA A 69 33.74 -12.71 13.01
N ASN A 70 32.72 -12.01 13.51
CA ASN A 70 32.14 -12.27 14.84
C ASN A 70 30.96 -13.25 14.83
N GLY A 71 30.51 -13.71 13.65
CA GLY A 71 29.48 -14.75 13.44
C GLY A 71 28.06 -14.44 13.94
N TRP A 72 27.90 -13.68 15.02
CA TRP A 72 26.60 -13.41 15.64
C TRP A 72 25.69 -12.47 14.83
N PRO A 73 26.17 -11.45 14.08
CA PRO A 73 25.30 -10.59 13.29
C PRO A 73 24.59 -11.36 12.18
N SER A 74 25.30 -12.30 11.55
CA SER A 74 24.75 -13.15 10.50
C SER A 74 23.77 -14.18 11.05
N THR A 75 24.03 -14.77 12.23
CA THR A 75 23.06 -15.67 12.89
C THR A 75 21.80 -14.91 13.33
N ALA A 76 21.93 -13.73 13.91
CA ALA A 76 20.80 -12.90 14.32
C ALA A 76 19.94 -12.47 13.10
N LEU A 77 20.58 -12.11 11.99
CA LEU A 77 19.87 -11.78 10.75
C LEU A 77 19.18 -13.02 10.16
N ALA A 78 19.83 -14.18 10.15
CA ALA A 78 19.23 -15.44 9.70
C ALA A 78 18.01 -15.83 10.54
N GLU A 79 18.10 -15.74 11.87
CA GLU A 79 16.98 -15.99 12.78
C GLU A 79 15.81 -15.03 12.52
N LEU A 80 16.08 -13.74 12.34
CA LEU A 80 15.06 -12.75 12.00
C LEU A 80 14.37 -13.10 10.67
N LEU A 81 15.14 -13.47 9.65
CA LEU A 81 14.59 -13.88 8.35
C LEU A 81 13.73 -15.13 8.45
N ILE A 82 14.14 -16.13 9.25
CA ILE A 82 13.35 -17.34 9.50
C ILE A 82 12.02 -16.97 10.18
N LEU A 83 12.05 -16.12 11.21
CA LEU A 83 10.83 -15.66 11.89
C LEU A 83 9.89 -14.92 10.93
N CYS A 84 10.43 -14.04 10.08
CA CYS A 84 9.65 -13.35 9.06
C CYS A 84 9.09 -14.31 8.00
N ALA A 85 9.86 -15.31 7.57
CA ALA A 85 9.43 -16.32 6.61
C ALA A 85 8.31 -17.20 7.19
N VAL A 86 8.42 -17.65 8.44
CA VAL A 86 7.35 -18.37 9.16
C VAL A 86 6.10 -17.51 9.27
N PHE A 87 6.24 -16.23 9.61
CA PHE A 87 5.12 -15.30 9.65
C PHE A 87 4.42 -15.17 8.28
N LEU A 88 5.19 -15.00 7.20
CA LEU A 88 4.66 -14.94 5.83
C LEU A 88 3.97 -16.25 5.43
N ALA A 89 4.58 -17.40 5.73
CA ALA A 89 4.05 -18.72 5.43
C ALA A 89 2.68 -18.96 6.10
N THR A 90 2.55 -18.62 7.39
CA THR A 90 1.27 -18.75 8.13
C THR A 90 0.17 -17.84 7.59
N ARG A 91 0.53 -16.76 6.87
CA ARG A 91 -0.39 -15.80 6.26
C ARG A 91 -0.55 -15.95 4.75
N PHE A 92 0.19 -16.85 4.10
CA PHE A 92 0.28 -16.96 2.65
C PHE A 92 -1.09 -17.08 1.96
N ARG A 93 -1.98 -17.92 2.50
CA ARG A 93 -3.35 -18.06 1.96
C ARG A 93 -4.14 -16.75 1.97
N ARG A 94 -3.94 -15.90 3.00
CA ARG A 94 -4.60 -14.59 3.10
C ARG A 94 -4.00 -13.61 2.12
N ILE A 95 -2.67 -13.59 1.99
CA ILE A 95 -1.95 -12.76 1.02
C ILE A 95 -2.40 -13.11 -0.39
N ARG A 96 -2.35 -14.39 -0.77
CA ARG A 96 -2.80 -14.87 -2.08
C ARG A 96 -4.24 -14.45 -2.40
N LYS A 97 -5.17 -14.61 -1.44
CA LYS A 97 -6.56 -14.16 -1.60
C LYS A 97 -6.68 -12.64 -1.77
N ALA A 98 -5.88 -11.86 -1.02
CA ALA A 98 -5.87 -10.41 -1.15
C ALA A 98 -5.34 -9.96 -2.52
N THR A 99 -4.27 -10.58 -3.01
CA THR A 99 -3.70 -10.29 -4.34
C THR A 99 -4.69 -10.63 -5.45
N MET A 100 -5.34 -11.79 -5.38
CA MET A 100 -6.39 -12.17 -6.33
C MET A 100 -7.54 -11.14 -6.35
N ARG A 101 -8.01 -10.70 -5.17
CA ARG A 101 -9.06 -9.68 -5.06
C ARG A 101 -8.62 -8.31 -5.57
N ALA A 102 -7.34 -7.97 -5.46
CA ALA A 102 -6.80 -6.72 -5.99
C ALA A 102 -6.73 -6.73 -7.52
N ALA A 103 -6.48 -7.90 -8.11
CA ALA A 103 -6.45 -8.10 -9.55
C ALA A 103 -7.85 -8.22 -10.17
N GLU A 104 -8.82 -8.74 -9.41
CA GLU A 104 -10.21 -9.01 -9.85
C GLU A 104 -10.89 -7.88 -10.65
N PRO A 105 -10.79 -6.59 -10.29
CA PRO A 105 -11.42 -5.49 -11.04
C PRO A 105 -10.92 -5.34 -12.48
N TRP A 106 -9.74 -5.90 -12.80
CA TRP A 106 -9.17 -5.88 -14.15
C TRP A 106 -9.62 -7.05 -15.01
N PHE A 107 -10.36 -8.01 -14.45
CA PHE A 107 -10.78 -9.20 -15.19
C PHE A 107 -12.29 -9.41 -15.13
N ARG A 108 -12.97 -8.79 -14.17
CA ARG A 108 -14.41 -8.94 -14.00
C ARG A 108 -15.06 -7.65 -13.47
N PRO A 109 -16.19 -7.22 -14.05
CA PRO A 109 -16.95 -6.10 -13.52
C PRO A 109 -17.59 -6.47 -12.17
N LEU A 110 -17.61 -5.51 -11.25
CA LEU A 110 -18.20 -5.66 -9.92
C LEU A 110 -19.70 -5.32 -9.91
N TYR A 111 -20.47 -5.87 -10.86
CA TYR A 111 -21.92 -5.67 -10.95
C TYR A 111 -22.68 -6.09 -9.68
N GLU A 112 -22.11 -7.01 -8.90
CA GLU A 112 -22.67 -7.46 -7.62
C GLU A 112 -22.70 -6.34 -6.55
N SER A 113 -21.94 -5.25 -6.73
CA SER A 113 -21.95 -4.13 -5.79
C SER A 113 -23.18 -3.24 -6.03
N PRO A 114 -24.01 -2.95 -5.00
CA PRO A 114 -25.20 -2.11 -5.13
C PRO A 114 -24.91 -0.69 -5.63
N ALA A 115 -23.70 -0.18 -5.37
CA ALA A 115 -23.28 1.15 -5.82
C ALA A 115 -22.76 1.17 -7.26
N TRP A 116 -22.54 0.02 -7.89
CA TRP A 116 -21.91 -0.07 -9.21
C TRP A 116 -22.75 0.61 -10.30
N PRO A 117 -24.04 0.31 -10.48
CA PRO A 117 -24.82 0.88 -11.60
C PRO A 117 -24.96 2.40 -11.51
N GLY A 118 -25.17 2.92 -10.29
CA GLY A 118 -25.27 4.36 -10.07
C GLY A 118 -23.94 5.09 -10.29
N ALA A 119 -22.83 4.50 -9.84
CA ALA A 119 -21.52 5.09 -10.01
C ALA A 119 -21.01 5.01 -11.46
N SER A 120 -21.24 3.92 -12.18
CA SER A 120 -20.85 3.79 -13.59
C SER A 120 -21.64 4.73 -14.48
N GLY A 121 -22.97 4.82 -14.29
CA GLY A 121 -23.80 5.80 -14.99
C GLY A 121 -23.36 7.25 -14.72
N ALA A 122 -23.07 7.59 -13.46
CA ALA A 122 -22.58 8.92 -13.10
C ALA A 122 -21.19 9.23 -13.70
N LEU A 123 -20.27 8.26 -13.75
CA LEU A 123 -18.97 8.45 -14.41
C LEU A 123 -19.12 8.60 -15.93
N ALA A 124 -20.03 7.85 -16.56
CA ALA A 124 -20.32 7.97 -17.98
C ALA A 124 -20.89 9.36 -18.33
N ALA A 125 -21.69 9.96 -17.45
CA ALA A 125 -22.20 11.33 -17.62
C ALA A 125 -21.15 12.44 -17.33
N CYS A 126 -19.99 12.09 -16.76
CA CYS A 126 -18.93 13.06 -16.47
C CYS A 126 -18.17 13.49 -17.74
N SER A 127 -17.76 14.76 -17.80
CA SER A 127 -16.76 15.25 -18.75
C SER A 127 -15.40 14.54 -18.60
N ALA A 128 -14.57 14.59 -19.65
CA ALA A 128 -13.24 13.98 -19.65
C ALA A 128 -12.35 14.46 -18.49
N GLY A 129 -12.37 15.75 -18.16
CA GLY A 129 -11.62 16.31 -17.03
C GLY A 129 -12.06 15.74 -15.68
N SER A 130 -13.37 15.59 -15.46
CA SER A 130 -13.91 14.96 -14.25
C SER A 130 -13.59 13.48 -14.15
N ARG A 131 -13.58 12.75 -15.29
CA ARG A 131 -13.14 11.35 -15.35
C ARG A 131 -11.65 11.20 -15.02
N ALA A 132 -10.80 12.09 -15.53
CA ALA A 132 -9.37 12.10 -15.19
C ALA A 132 -9.14 12.40 -13.71
N ARG A 133 -9.86 13.37 -13.15
CA ARG A 133 -9.83 13.67 -11.71
C ARG A 133 -10.27 12.47 -10.87
N PHE A 134 -11.31 11.76 -11.31
CA PHE A 134 -11.75 10.53 -10.66
C PHE A 134 -10.65 9.46 -10.66
N ALA A 135 -10.05 9.20 -11.81
CA ALA A 135 -8.95 8.22 -11.95
C ALA A 135 -7.79 8.58 -11.01
N LEU A 136 -7.34 9.83 -11.00
CA LEU A 136 -6.28 10.29 -10.11
C LEU A 136 -6.64 10.16 -8.63
N ALA A 137 -7.86 10.52 -8.23
CA ALA A 137 -8.23 10.52 -6.82
C ALA A 137 -8.58 9.13 -6.26
N TRP A 138 -9.20 8.26 -7.06
CA TRP A 138 -9.81 7.02 -6.58
C TRP A 138 -9.14 5.75 -7.10
N VAL A 139 -8.44 5.81 -8.24
CA VAL A 139 -7.74 4.67 -8.83
C VAL A 139 -6.24 4.76 -8.53
N TRP A 140 -5.58 5.81 -9.03
CA TRP A 140 -4.12 5.94 -8.98
C TRP A 140 -3.62 6.53 -7.67
N GLY A 141 -4.33 7.49 -7.08
CA GLY A 141 -3.96 8.13 -5.82
C GLY A 141 -3.78 7.14 -4.66
N PRO A 142 -4.70 6.19 -4.43
CA PRO A 142 -4.53 5.16 -3.41
C PRO A 142 -3.30 4.28 -3.66
N ILE A 143 -2.99 3.95 -4.91
CA ILE A 143 -1.80 3.16 -5.27
C ILE A 143 -0.53 3.96 -4.95
N ALA A 144 -0.48 5.24 -5.33
CA ALA A 144 0.66 6.10 -5.02
C ALA A 144 0.90 6.21 -3.51
N LEU A 145 -0.17 6.37 -2.72
CA LEU A 145 -0.08 6.39 -1.26
C LEU A 145 0.36 5.06 -0.66
N VAL A 146 -0.06 3.92 -1.24
CA VAL A 146 0.43 2.58 -0.86
C VAL A 146 1.94 2.50 -1.10
N VAL A 147 2.42 2.94 -2.26
CA VAL A 147 3.85 2.95 -2.59
C VAL A 147 4.61 3.81 -1.58
N ILE A 148 4.15 5.04 -1.31
CA ILE A 148 4.78 5.93 -0.32
C ILE A 148 4.82 5.29 1.08
N ALA A 149 3.72 4.68 1.52
CA ALA A 149 3.65 4.02 2.83
C ALA A 149 4.61 2.82 2.91
N CYS A 150 4.71 2.03 1.83
CA CYS A 150 5.67 0.96 1.69
C CYS A 150 7.11 1.49 1.76
N THR A 151 7.46 2.52 0.99
CA THR A 151 8.79 3.13 1.00
C THR A 151 9.21 3.51 2.40
N PHE A 152 8.36 4.22 3.16
CA PHE A 152 8.68 4.56 4.55
C PHE A 152 8.86 3.33 5.44
N SER A 153 8.02 2.30 5.31
CA SER A 153 8.22 1.07 6.08
C SER A 153 9.51 0.32 5.70
N TRP A 154 9.91 0.38 4.43
CA TRP A 154 11.15 -0.22 3.95
C TRP A 154 12.36 0.57 4.42
N SER A 155 12.28 1.90 4.51
CA SER A 155 13.32 2.72 5.16
C SER A 155 13.48 2.34 6.63
N THR A 156 12.38 2.09 7.36
CA THR A 156 12.47 1.54 8.73
C THR A 156 13.15 0.15 8.72
N ALA A 157 12.78 -0.73 7.81
CA ALA A 157 13.41 -2.06 7.69
C ALA A 157 14.92 -1.97 7.39
N TYR A 158 15.33 -1.01 6.54
CA TYR A 158 16.74 -0.74 6.25
C TYR A 158 17.52 -0.46 7.52
N PHE A 159 17.05 0.46 8.38
CA PHE A 159 17.73 0.76 9.64
C PHE A 159 17.76 -0.43 10.61
N VAL A 160 16.75 -1.31 10.58
CA VAL A 160 16.76 -2.54 11.39
C VAL A 160 17.85 -3.50 10.91
N VAL A 161 17.95 -3.72 9.60
CA VAL A 161 18.95 -4.61 9.00
C VAL A 161 20.37 -4.04 9.20
N ASP A 162 20.55 -2.74 8.96
CA ASP A 162 21.80 -2.02 9.18
C ASP A 162 22.25 -2.10 10.65
N ALA A 163 21.34 -1.90 11.60
CA ALA A 163 21.64 -2.05 13.03
C ALA A 163 22.13 -3.47 13.40
N ILE A 164 21.60 -4.50 12.75
CA ILE A 164 22.03 -5.88 12.99
C ILE A 164 23.41 -6.11 12.36
N LEU A 165 23.60 -5.74 11.10
CA LEU A 165 24.86 -5.95 10.36
C LEU A 165 26.04 -5.16 10.96
N SER A 166 25.78 -3.96 11.49
CA SER A 166 26.76 -3.16 12.22
C SER A 166 27.02 -3.64 13.66
N GLY A 167 26.39 -4.73 14.08
CA GLY A 167 26.51 -5.27 15.43
C GLY A 167 26.01 -4.31 16.52
N GLY A 168 25.03 -3.46 16.19
CA GLY A 168 24.49 -2.43 17.08
C GLY A 168 25.36 -1.18 17.24
N ARG A 169 26.45 -1.05 16.48
CA ARG A 169 27.36 0.11 16.52
C ARG A 169 26.80 1.27 15.71
N ILE A 170 25.59 1.71 16.05
CA ILE A 170 24.85 2.75 15.35
C ILE A 170 24.76 4.02 16.17
N GLY A 171 24.77 5.17 15.50
CA GLY A 171 24.51 6.45 16.15
C GLY A 171 23.04 6.60 16.58
N TRP A 172 22.78 7.39 17.64
CA TRP A 172 21.43 7.67 18.15
C TRP A 172 20.46 8.28 17.11
N GLY A 173 20.98 8.86 16.03
CA GLY A 173 20.16 9.32 14.91
C GLY A 173 19.41 8.20 14.20
N GLN A 174 20.00 7.00 14.08
CA GLN A 174 19.39 5.90 13.34
C GLN A 174 18.07 5.39 13.96
N PRO A 175 17.97 5.11 15.28
CA PRO A 175 16.70 4.77 15.92
C PRO A 175 15.62 5.85 15.75
N LEU A 176 16.01 7.13 15.80
CA LEU A 176 15.07 8.25 15.61
C LEU A 176 14.54 8.31 14.18
N TYR A 177 15.40 8.10 13.17
CA TYR A 177 14.96 8.01 11.77
C TYR A 177 14.04 6.79 11.56
N ALA A 178 14.41 5.62 12.09
CA ALA A 178 13.59 4.41 11.98
C ALA A 178 12.19 4.61 12.56
N LEU A 179 12.09 5.24 13.73
CA LEU A 179 10.82 5.59 14.37
C LEU A 179 10.03 6.62 13.55
N GLY A 180 10.69 7.68 13.07
CA GLY A 180 10.07 8.70 12.23
C GLY A 180 9.45 8.10 10.95
N PHE A 181 10.18 7.25 10.25
CA PHE A 181 9.67 6.55 9.07
C PHE A 181 8.54 5.57 9.40
N ALA A 182 8.60 4.87 10.54
CA ALA A 182 7.53 3.98 10.96
C ALA A 182 6.23 4.74 11.23
N LEU A 183 6.33 5.91 11.88
CA LEU A 183 5.18 6.79 12.15
C LEU A 183 4.62 7.38 10.85
N LEU A 184 5.48 7.85 9.95
CA LEU A 184 5.06 8.34 8.64
C LEU A 184 4.32 7.25 7.86
N SER A 185 4.90 6.04 7.78
CA SER A 185 4.26 4.90 7.15
C SER A 185 2.89 4.59 7.77
N LEU A 186 2.80 4.57 9.10
CA LEU A 186 1.55 4.30 9.82
C LEU A 186 0.46 5.32 9.47
N VAL A 187 0.81 6.60 9.47
CA VAL A 187 -0.10 7.69 9.14
C VAL A 187 -0.52 7.60 7.67
N THR A 188 0.40 7.37 6.74
CA THR A 188 0.08 7.20 5.31
C THR A 188 -0.85 6.00 5.09
N TRP A 189 -0.57 4.84 5.71
CA TRP A 189 -1.46 3.69 5.68
C TRP A 189 -2.85 4.04 6.22
N ARG A 190 -2.92 4.75 7.34
CA ARG A 190 -4.19 5.20 7.93
C ARG A 190 -5.02 6.06 6.97
N TYR A 191 -4.38 6.94 6.19
CA TYR A 191 -5.06 7.75 5.18
C TYR A 191 -5.52 6.90 3.99
N VAL A 192 -4.68 5.96 3.53
CA VAL A 192 -4.99 5.17 2.33
C VAL A 192 -6.09 4.14 2.56
N GLU A 193 -6.22 3.60 3.78
CA GLU A 193 -7.27 2.62 4.14
C GLU A 193 -8.68 3.05 3.76
N VAL A 194 -8.97 4.35 3.92
CA VAL A 194 -10.29 4.91 3.58
C VAL A 194 -10.59 4.78 2.09
N ARG A 195 -9.56 4.91 1.24
CA ARG A 195 -9.70 4.84 -0.21
C ARG A 195 -9.57 3.41 -0.73
N LEU A 196 -8.70 2.59 -0.12
CA LEU A 196 -8.57 1.16 -0.45
C LEU A 196 -9.87 0.40 -0.27
N ALA A 197 -10.70 0.79 0.71
CA ALA A 197 -12.00 0.18 0.94
C ALA A 197 -12.94 0.22 -0.28
N THR A 198 -12.81 1.24 -1.13
CA THR A 198 -13.64 1.43 -2.33
C THR A 198 -12.82 1.34 -3.62
N TRP A 199 -11.53 1.06 -3.53
CA TRP A 199 -10.61 1.07 -4.66
C TRP A 199 -11.02 0.05 -5.72
N ARG A 200 -11.41 -1.16 -5.32
CA ARG A 200 -11.88 -2.20 -6.24
C ARG A 200 -13.09 -1.77 -7.08
N LEU A 201 -14.05 -1.10 -6.43
CA LEU A 201 -15.21 -0.55 -7.12
C LEU A 201 -14.78 0.58 -8.08
N ALA A 202 -13.91 1.48 -7.61
CA ALA A 202 -13.40 2.59 -8.42
C ALA A 202 -12.67 2.12 -9.67
N THR A 203 -11.78 1.14 -9.54
CA THR A 203 -11.03 0.56 -10.66
C THR A 203 -11.96 -0.17 -11.61
N SER A 204 -12.93 -0.91 -11.09
CA SER A 204 -13.88 -1.62 -11.92
C SER A 204 -14.71 -0.67 -12.80
N ILE A 205 -15.21 0.42 -12.23
CA ILE A 205 -16.00 1.43 -12.96
C ILE A 205 -15.11 2.24 -13.91
N HIS A 206 -13.88 2.56 -13.49
CA HIS A 206 -12.94 3.26 -14.37
C HIS A 206 -12.64 2.45 -15.62
N ARG A 207 -12.35 1.15 -15.46
CA ARG A 207 -12.11 0.23 -16.58
C ARG A 207 -13.31 0.14 -17.53
N GLU A 208 -14.53 -0.02 -17.00
CA GLU A 208 -15.76 0.00 -17.82
C GLU A 208 -15.80 1.27 -18.68
N ALA A 209 -15.52 2.43 -18.09
CA ALA A 209 -15.65 3.71 -18.75
C ALA A 209 -14.51 4.04 -19.74
N THR A 210 -13.36 3.36 -19.67
CA THR A 210 -12.20 3.62 -20.55
C THR A 210 -11.93 2.53 -21.57
N GLU A 211 -12.07 1.27 -21.16
CA GLU A 211 -11.68 0.10 -21.96
C GLU A 211 -12.91 -0.76 -22.34
N GLY A 212 -14.00 -0.67 -21.57
CA GLY A 212 -15.05 -1.68 -21.60
C GLY A 212 -14.58 -2.98 -20.92
N TYR A 213 -15.53 -3.88 -20.65
CA TYR A 213 -15.21 -5.27 -20.24
C TYR A 213 -15.37 -6.25 -21.40
#